data_AF-E6SI61-F1
#
_entry.id   AF-E6SI61-F1
#
_cell.length_a   1.000
_cell.length_b   1.000
_cell.length_c   1.000
_cell.angle_alpha   90.00
_cell.angle_beta   90.00
_cell.angle_gamma   90.00
#
_symmetry.space_group_name_H-M   'P 1'
#
loop_
_entity.id
_entity.type
_entity.pdbx_description
1 polymer ?
#
loop_
_entity_poly.entity_id
_entity_poly.type
_entity_poly.pdbx_seq_one_letter_code
_entity_poly.pdbx_strand_id
1 'polypeptide(L)'
;MGRRIGSVMAKEFIHLRRDHRTLAMIIVIPLVWLLLFGYAFSFDVSDLRVAVVDRSGTEAGRILAGALRDYKKFRPVALPLPEGASLTEIDRHARQQIRQDALDMAVILPPGFGEPGSTARMQALLDGSQLFSAQAGARLLQDAMEEVQDELQAAIQDAVQAEVEQDVRSRLEENLRAQWEERLAPLRQRLAAMGLPTDTLQAPDVDALDVAPADLPEPPNLAPDVEILYNPDLKSAPVMIPGLLGMVTMLATTLLVALGIVREREYGTLEQLAVTPLRPFELVVGKLLPYIVLAGVDFVLVLVAGITLFGLEPAGSLALFTGLTLLFLLSTVGLGVLVSTVSENQQQAMQLAFFVMFPQILISGLIFPVSSMPRVIQWISMVLPFTYFVPIARGIFLKGQGLDVLWPNALALAFFGVALVTLASVRLRRRLTAA
;
A
#
# COMPACT_ATOMS: atom_id res chain seq x y z
N MET A 1 10.18 -36.17 32.76
CA MET A 1 10.32 -35.40 31.51
C MET A 1 9.80 -33.98 31.66
N GLY A 2 8.48 -33.75 31.82
CA GLY A 2 7.89 -32.40 31.93
C GLY A 2 8.46 -31.52 33.05
N ARG A 3 8.64 -32.04 34.27
CA ARG A 3 9.24 -31.27 35.40
C ARG A 3 10.67 -30.80 35.11
N ARG A 4 11.48 -31.60 34.41
CA ARG A 4 12.88 -31.27 34.09
C ARG A 4 12.96 -30.17 33.02
N ILE A 5 12.18 -30.31 31.95
CA ILE A 5 12.04 -29.30 30.89
C ILE A 5 11.53 -27.99 31.49
N GLY A 6 10.51 -28.06 32.35
CA GLY A 6 9.95 -26.90 33.04
C GLY A 6 10.97 -26.18 33.93
N SER A 7 11.85 -26.91 34.63
CA SER A 7 12.92 -26.30 35.44
C SER A 7 13.96 -25.56 34.59
N VAL A 8 14.40 -26.14 33.47
CA VAL A 8 15.32 -25.48 32.53
C VAL A 8 14.67 -24.22 31.95
N MET A 9 13.41 -24.34 31.53
CA MET A 9 12.61 -23.25 30.98
C MET A 9 12.44 -22.11 32.00
N ALA A 10 12.12 -22.43 33.26
CA ALA A 10 11.97 -21.45 34.33
C ALA A 10 13.30 -20.72 34.61
N LYS A 11 14.43 -21.45 34.65
CA LYS A 11 15.76 -20.85 34.80
C LYS A 11 16.04 -19.85 33.69
N GLU A 12 15.76 -20.22 32.44
CA GLU A 12 16.03 -19.36 31.29
C GLU A 12 15.16 -18.11 31.30
N PHE A 13 13.87 -18.25 31.64
CA PHE A 13 12.96 -17.11 31.76
C PHE A 13 13.42 -16.14 32.85
N ILE A 14 13.90 -16.65 33.99
CA ILE A 14 14.48 -15.82 35.05
C ILE A 14 15.74 -15.11 34.58
N HIS A 15 16.60 -15.79 33.81
CA HIS A 15 17.83 -15.21 33.26
C HIS A 15 17.49 -14.07 32.28
N LEU A 16 16.61 -14.32 31.31
CA LEU A 16 16.17 -13.34 30.32
C LEU A 16 15.50 -12.13 30.98
N ARG A 17 14.64 -12.34 31.98
CA ARG A 17 13.96 -11.26 32.70
C ARG A 17 14.92 -10.42 33.52
N ARG A 18 15.98 -11.01 34.10
CA ARG A 18 16.97 -10.28 34.90
C ARG A 18 17.99 -9.53 34.05
N ASP A 19 18.23 -9.96 32.82
CA ASP A 19 19.09 -9.23 31.88
C ASP A 19 18.32 -8.09 31.21
N HIS A 20 18.25 -6.95 31.91
CA HIS A 20 17.52 -5.76 31.44
C HIS A 20 18.06 -5.23 30.11
N ARG A 21 19.36 -5.41 29.83
CA ARG A 21 19.96 -4.97 28.56
C ARG A 21 19.43 -5.83 27.42
N THR A 22 19.41 -7.14 27.60
CA THR A 22 18.85 -8.07 26.62
C THR A 22 17.35 -7.82 26.41
N LEU A 23 16.58 -7.65 27.48
CA LEU A 23 15.16 -7.32 27.37
C LEU A 23 14.92 -5.98 26.64
N ALA A 24 15.68 -4.94 26.98
CA ALA A 24 15.60 -3.65 26.32
C ALA A 24 15.98 -3.73 24.85
N MET A 25 17.04 -4.47 24.50
CA MET A 25 17.43 -4.70 23.09
C MET A 25 16.32 -5.41 22.32
N ILE A 26 15.69 -6.43 22.90
CA ILE A 26 14.62 -7.20 22.23
C ILE A 26 13.38 -6.35 21.98
N ILE A 27 13.06 -5.40 22.85
CA ILE A 27 11.85 -4.58 22.69
C ILE A 27 12.15 -3.32 21.86
N VAL A 28 13.24 -2.62 22.17
CA VAL A 28 13.54 -1.31 21.60
C VAL A 28 14.09 -1.43 20.18
N ILE A 29 15.02 -2.36 19.92
CA ILE A 29 15.67 -2.45 18.60
C ILE A 29 14.67 -2.79 17.50
N PRO A 30 13.76 -3.78 17.67
CA PRO A 30 12.77 -4.10 16.65
C PRO A 30 11.81 -2.94 16.37
N LEU A 31 11.38 -2.23 17.42
CA LEU A 31 10.54 -1.04 17.26
C LEU A 31 11.28 0.10 16.55
N VAL A 32 12.54 0.33 16.88
CA VAL A 32 13.38 1.31 16.18
C VAL A 32 13.56 0.92 14.72
N TRP A 33 13.84 -0.35 14.41
CA TRP A 33 13.93 -0.79 13.02
C TRP A 33 12.61 -0.69 12.27
N LEU A 34 11.50 -1.03 12.93
CA LEU A 34 10.17 -0.87 12.36
C LEU A 34 9.87 0.61 12.07
N LEU A 35 10.23 1.52 12.98
CA LEU A 35 10.12 2.96 12.78
C LEU A 35 11.01 3.45 11.64
N LEU A 36 12.29 3.07 11.66
CA LEU A 36 13.27 3.47 10.65
C LEU A 36 12.86 2.99 9.25
N PHE A 37 12.58 1.70 9.09
CA PHE A 37 12.19 1.15 7.79
C PHE A 37 10.78 1.55 7.42
N GLY A 38 9.82 1.50 8.34
CA GLY A 38 8.45 1.89 8.08
C GLY A 38 8.36 3.33 7.57
N TYR A 39 9.04 4.28 8.23
CA TYR A 39 9.09 5.67 7.78
C TYR A 39 9.91 5.87 6.50
N ALA A 40 11.04 5.16 6.36
CA ALA A 40 11.86 5.21 5.15
C ALA A 40 11.14 4.65 3.90
N PHE A 41 10.12 3.82 4.07
CA PHE A 41 9.29 3.31 2.97
C PHE A 41 7.94 4.03 2.84
N SER A 42 7.48 4.75 3.88
CA SER A 42 6.20 5.45 3.90
C SER A 42 6.27 6.91 3.44
N PHE A 43 7.25 7.29 2.60
CA PHE A 43 7.32 8.67 2.11
C PHE A 43 6.04 9.03 1.32
N ASP A 44 5.08 9.64 2.00
CA ASP A 44 4.01 10.45 1.42
C ASP A 44 4.73 11.64 0.79
N VAL A 45 5.04 11.54 -0.50
CA VAL A 45 5.76 12.59 -1.23
C VAL A 45 4.82 13.79 -1.30
N SER A 46 4.98 14.71 -0.35
CA SER A 46 4.08 15.86 -0.14
C SER A 46 4.55 17.13 -0.87
N ASP A 47 5.58 17.02 -1.72
CA ASP A 47 6.21 18.15 -2.41
C ASP A 47 6.62 17.76 -3.83
N LEU A 48 5.70 17.13 -4.57
CA LEU A 48 5.94 16.80 -5.97
C LEU A 48 5.94 18.09 -6.79
N ARG A 49 7.04 18.33 -7.51
CA ARG A 49 7.13 19.45 -8.45
C ARG A 49 6.35 19.10 -9.69
N VAL A 50 5.17 19.69 -9.83
CA VAL A 50 4.24 19.41 -10.92
C VAL A 50 4.13 20.61 -11.84
N ALA A 51 4.24 20.38 -13.14
CA ALA A 51 3.98 21.38 -14.16
C ALA A 51 2.67 21.04 -14.86
N VAL A 52 1.67 21.91 -14.74
CA VAL A 52 0.38 21.74 -15.39
C VAL A 52 0.29 22.67 -16.59
N VAL A 53 0.25 22.09 -17.78
CA VAL A 53 0.19 22.81 -19.06
C VAL A 53 -1.18 22.61 -19.69
N ASP A 54 -1.96 23.70 -19.74
CA ASP A 54 -3.27 23.71 -20.35
C ASP A 54 -3.19 24.19 -21.81
N ARG A 55 -3.54 23.32 -22.76
CA ARG A 55 -3.76 23.61 -24.18
C ARG A 55 -5.16 23.19 -24.64
N SER A 56 -6.06 22.89 -23.71
CA SER A 56 -7.39 22.35 -24.00
C SER A 56 -8.26 23.30 -24.80
N GLY A 57 -8.20 24.60 -24.47
CA GLY A 57 -9.11 25.61 -25.01
C GLY A 57 -10.52 25.55 -24.41
N THR A 58 -10.78 24.66 -23.46
CA THR A 58 -12.11 24.42 -22.88
C THR A 58 -12.23 24.96 -21.45
N GLU A 59 -13.45 25.12 -20.96
CA GLU A 59 -13.71 25.50 -19.57
C GLU A 59 -13.35 24.37 -18.60
N ALA A 60 -13.71 23.14 -18.93
CA ALA A 60 -13.36 21.95 -18.15
C ALA A 60 -11.83 21.80 -17.98
N GLY A 61 -11.05 22.03 -19.03
CA GLY A 61 -9.59 21.98 -18.95
C GLY A 61 -8.99 23.09 -18.08
N ARG A 62 -9.56 24.30 -18.08
CA ARG A 62 -9.13 25.40 -17.19
C ARG A 62 -9.42 25.09 -15.72
N ILE A 63 -10.60 24.55 -15.41
CA ILE A 63 -10.99 24.17 -14.05
C ILE A 63 -10.05 23.08 -13.54
N LEU A 64 -9.86 22.02 -14.32
CA LEU A 64 -8.97 20.93 -13.95
C LEU A 64 -7.51 21.41 -13.78
N ALA A 65 -7.02 22.26 -14.69
CA ALA A 65 -5.67 22.80 -14.59
C ALA A 65 -5.48 23.68 -13.34
N GLY A 66 -6.50 24.45 -12.95
CA GLY A 66 -6.51 25.24 -11.72
C GLY A 66 -6.48 24.36 -10.49
N ALA A 67 -7.40 23.39 -10.40
CA ALA A 67 -7.48 22.46 -9.27
C ALA A 67 -6.20 21.66 -9.08
N LEU A 68 -5.58 21.18 -10.17
CA LEU A 68 -4.29 20.49 -10.10
C LEU A 68 -3.14 21.42 -9.68
N ARG A 69 -3.16 22.72 -10.04
CA ARG A 69 -2.13 23.66 -9.58
C ARG A 69 -2.26 24.02 -8.11
N ASP A 70 -3.49 24.05 -7.60
CA ASP A 70 -3.82 24.44 -6.23
C ASP A 70 -3.91 23.24 -5.28
N TYR A 71 -3.75 22.02 -5.79
CA TYR A 71 -3.78 20.79 -5.01
C TYR A 71 -2.66 20.80 -3.95
N LYS A 72 -3.03 20.69 -2.68
CA LYS A 72 -2.12 20.93 -1.52
C LYS A 72 -0.84 20.09 -1.52
N LYS A 73 -0.85 18.92 -2.18
CA LYS A 73 0.30 18.01 -2.25
C LYS A 73 1.18 18.24 -3.48
N PHE A 74 0.78 19.13 -4.38
CA PHE A 74 1.55 19.52 -5.55
C PHE A 74 2.20 20.88 -5.34
N ARG A 75 3.47 20.96 -5.72
CA ARG A 75 4.20 22.21 -5.81
C ARG A 75 4.24 22.65 -7.27
N PRO A 76 3.49 23.68 -7.65
CA PRO A 76 3.43 24.10 -9.04
C PRO A 76 4.79 24.64 -9.49
N VAL A 77 5.30 24.11 -10.60
CA VAL A 77 6.50 24.59 -11.28
C VAL A 77 6.11 25.05 -12.68
N ALA A 78 6.51 26.28 -13.01
CA ALA A 78 6.30 26.80 -14.36
C ALA A 78 7.19 26.07 -15.36
N LEU A 79 6.60 25.53 -16.43
CA LEU A 79 7.37 24.98 -17.54
C LEU A 79 7.71 26.12 -18.51
N PRO A 80 9.00 26.50 -18.66
CA PRO A 80 9.38 27.54 -19.60
C PRO A 80 9.20 27.02 -21.03
N LEU A 81 8.15 27.50 -21.70
CA LEU A 81 7.76 27.09 -23.05
C LEU A 81 7.90 28.27 -24.03
N PRO A 82 8.37 28.04 -25.26
CA PRO A 82 8.27 29.02 -26.34
C PRO A 82 6.81 29.41 -26.61
N GLU A 83 6.57 30.67 -27.00
CA GLU A 83 5.24 31.11 -27.44
C GLU A 83 4.76 30.23 -28.62
N GLY A 84 3.53 29.71 -28.52
CA GLY A 84 2.96 28.84 -29.56
C GLY A 84 3.54 27.42 -29.65
N ALA A 85 4.31 26.96 -28.65
CA ALA A 85 4.89 25.61 -28.66
C ALA A 85 3.85 24.51 -28.93
N SER A 86 4.17 23.64 -29.89
CA SER A 86 3.40 22.44 -30.23
C SER A 86 3.41 21.39 -29.11
N LEU A 87 2.44 20.47 -29.08
CA LEU A 87 2.39 19.39 -28.08
C LEU A 87 3.70 18.59 -28.00
N THR A 88 4.32 18.30 -29.15
CA THR A 88 5.60 17.59 -29.22
C THR A 88 6.75 18.38 -28.60
N GLU A 89 6.72 19.72 -28.67
CA GLU A 89 7.73 20.56 -28.04
C GLU A 89 7.52 20.68 -26.54
N ILE A 90 6.26 20.69 -26.09
CA ILE A 90 5.87 20.66 -24.67
C ILE A 90 6.32 19.34 -24.05
N ASP A 91 6.00 18.21 -24.66
CA ASP A 91 6.43 16.87 -24.23
C ASP A 91 7.97 16.79 -24.15
N ARG A 92 8.67 17.26 -25.18
CA ARG A 92 10.14 17.26 -25.20
C ARG A 92 10.75 18.11 -24.07
N HIS A 93 10.19 19.30 -23.79
CA HIS A 93 10.65 20.17 -22.71
C HIS A 93 10.33 19.57 -21.34
N ALA A 94 9.13 19.03 -21.15
CA ALA A 94 8.74 18.35 -19.92
C ALA A 94 9.70 17.18 -19.61
N ARG A 95 9.98 16.32 -20.60
CA ARG A 95 10.96 15.23 -20.49
C ARG A 95 12.38 15.74 -20.23
N GLN A 96 12.76 16.91 -20.74
CA GLN A 96 14.06 17.50 -20.45
C GLN A 96 14.16 18.00 -19.00
N GLN A 97 13.13 18.66 -18.48
CA GLN A 97 13.08 19.15 -17.10
C GLN A 97 13.04 17.98 -16.10
N ILE A 98 12.31 16.91 -16.43
CA ILE A 98 12.34 15.65 -15.67
C ILE A 98 13.76 15.08 -15.63
N ARG A 99 14.45 15.01 -16.78
CA ARG A 99 15.84 14.52 -16.84
C ARG A 99 16.86 15.39 -16.09
N GLN A 100 16.52 16.64 -15.79
CA GLN A 100 17.38 17.58 -15.07
C GLN A 100 17.05 17.64 -13.56
N ASP A 101 16.23 16.71 -13.05
CA ASP A 101 15.70 16.70 -11.69
C ASP A 101 15.06 18.05 -11.31
N ALA A 102 14.50 18.79 -12.27
CA ALA A 102 13.83 20.07 -12.05
C ALA A 102 12.30 19.94 -11.92
N LEU A 103 11.76 18.82 -12.40
CA LEU A 103 10.33 18.53 -12.47
C LEU A 103 10.09 17.04 -12.17
N ASP A 104 9.13 16.72 -11.30
CA ASP A 104 8.82 15.32 -10.93
C ASP A 104 7.65 14.77 -11.76
N MET A 105 6.72 15.65 -12.15
CA MET A 105 5.57 15.32 -12.98
C MET A 105 5.20 16.47 -13.92
N ALA A 106 4.81 16.14 -15.16
CA ALA A 106 4.15 17.09 -16.06
C ALA A 106 2.75 16.59 -16.41
N VAL A 107 1.74 17.43 -16.26
CA VAL A 107 0.38 17.17 -16.70
C VAL A 107 0.07 18.06 -17.89
N ILE A 108 -0.27 17.45 -19.03
CA ILE A 108 -0.51 18.13 -20.30
C ILE A 108 -1.95 17.86 -20.73
N LEU A 109 -2.74 18.93 -20.85
CA LEU A 109 -4.10 18.88 -21.37
C LEU A 109 -4.08 19.25 -22.86
N PRO A 110 -4.30 18.29 -23.78
CA PRO A 110 -4.26 18.57 -25.22
C PRO A 110 -5.48 19.36 -25.71
N PRO A 111 -5.41 20.00 -26.89
CA PRO A 111 -6.55 20.68 -27.51
C PRO A 111 -7.78 19.78 -27.64
N GLY A 112 -8.96 20.33 -27.35
CA GLY A 112 -10.23 19.61 -27.39
C GLY A 112 -10.49 18.71 -26.18
N PHE A 113 -9.61 18.70 -25.17
CA PHE A 113 -9.88 18.01 -23.90
C PHE A 113 -11.11 18.61 -23.21
N GLY A 114 -12.08 17.76 -22.83
CA GLY A 114 -13.31 18.19 -22.17
C GLY A 114 -14.45 18.62 -23.11
N GLU A 115 -14.28 18.54 -24.43
CA GLU A 115 -15.38 18.73 -25.38
C GLU A 115 -16.26 17.46 -25.46
N PRO A 116 -17.60 17.58 -25.58
CA PRO A 116 -18.49 16.44 -25.76
C PRO A 116 -18.11 15.60 -26.98
N GLY A 117 -17.89 14.29 -26.78
CA GLY A 117 -17.50 13.36 -27.85
C GLY A 117 -16.03 13.43 -28.28
N SER A 118 -15.21 14.26 -27.61
CA SER A 118 -13.77 14.32 -27.88
C SER A 118 -13.03 13.07 -27.38
N THR A 119 -12.04 12.62 -28.17
CA THR A 119 -11.11 11.56 -27.78
C THR A 119 -9.81 12.11 -27.18
N ALA A 120 -9.71 13.43 -26.96
CA ALA A 120 -8.52 14.06 -26.42
C ALA A 120 -8.34 13.66 -24.95
N ARG A 121 -7.19 13.08 -24.61
CA ARG A 121 -6.90 12.54 -23.28
C ARG A 121 -5.81 13.35 -22.59
N MET A 122 -5.97 13.62 -21.30
CA MET A 122 -4.92 14.18 -20.47
C MET A 122 -3.70 13.23 -20.48
N GLN A 123 -2.52 13.79 -20.71
CA GLN A 123 -1.25 13.05 -20.62
C GLN A 123 -0.52 13.47 -19.36
N ALA A 124 -0.16 12.51 -18.52
CA ALA A 124 0.66 12.74 -17.33
C ALA A 124 2.00 12.03 -17.47
N LEU A 125 3.09 12.79 -17.46
CA LEU A 125 4.47 12.30 -17.54
C LEU A 125 5.05 12.27 -16.12
N LEU A 126 5.47 11.10 -15.65
CA LEU A 126 6.08 10.93 -14.32
C LEU A 126 7.53 10.43 -14.40
N ASP A 127 8.39 10.93 -13.51
CA ASP A 127 9.75 10.44 -13.36
C ASP A 127 9.81 9.05 -12.69
N GLY A 128 9.86 7.99 -13.50
CA GLY A 128 10.00 6.62 -13.00
C GLY A 128 11.39 6.23 -12.49
N SER A 129 12.41 7.09 -12.60
CA SER A 129 13.72 6.86 -11.98
C SER A 129 13.63 6.89 -10.44
N GLN A 130 12.66 7.66 -9.93
CA GLN A 130 12.28 7.72 -8.52
C GLN A 130 10.98 6.95 -8.30
N LEU A 131 11.09 5.63 -8.14
CA LEU A 131 9.95 4.71 -8.03
C LEU A 131 8.84 5.16 -7.05
N PHE A 132 9.24 5.65 -5.88
CA PHE A 132 8.31 6.08 -4.84
C PHE A 132 7.62 7.40 -5.21
N SER A 133 8.36 8.37 -5.77
CA SER A 133 7.83 9.65 -6.24
C SER A 133 6.86 9.47 -7.41
N ALA A 134 7.18 8.59 -8.36
CA ALA A 134 6.28 8.25 -9.46
C ALA A 134 4.97 7.63 -8.97
N GLN A 135 5.03 6.72 -7.99
CA GLN A 135 3.82 6.11 -7.43
C GLN A 135 2.97 7.08 -6.63
N ALA A 136 3.61 7.88 -5.78
CA ALA A 136 2.92 8.94 -5.06
C ALA A 136 2.25 9.90 -6.04
N GLY A 137 2.97 10.33 -7.08
CA GLY A 137 2.42 11.20 -8.11
C GLY A 137 1.23 10.60 -8.85
N ALA A 138 1.31 9.35 -9.28
CA ALA A 138 0.20 8.70 -9.97
C ALA A 138 -1.04 8.59 -9.08
N ARG A 139 -0.86 8.24 -7.80
CA ARG A 139 -1.96 8.17 -6.83
C ARG A 139 -2.55 9.54 -6.53
N LEU A 140 -1.72 10.56 -6.26
CA LEU A 140 -2.19 11.90 -5.98
C LEU A 140 -2.90 12.53 -7.17
N LEU A 141 -2.46 12.21 -8.40
CA LEU A 141 -3.16 12.61 -9.60
C LEU A 141 -4.53 11.92 -9.69
N GLN A 142 -4.64 10.63 -9.35
CA GLN A 142 -5.93 9.93 -9.28
C GLN A 142 -6.85 10.53 -8.21
N ASP A 143 -6.35 10.73 -6.99
CA ASP A 143 -7.11 11.32 -5.87
C ASP A 143 -7.60 12.74 -6.24
N ALA A 144 -6.74 13.57 -6.85
CA ALA A 144 -7.11 14.91 -7.31
C ALA A 144 -8.12 14.87 -8.47
N MET A 145 -8.00 13.90 -9.38
CA MET A 145 -8.96 13.72 -10.47
C MET A 145 -10.34 13.30 -9.96
N GLU A 146 -10.40 12.43 -8.96
CA GLU A 146 -11.66 12.01 -8.34
C GLU A 146 -12.35 13.19 -7.66
N GLU A 147 -11.60 13.99 -6.90
CA GLU A 147 -12.08 15.23 -6.26
C GLU A 147 -12.59 16.25 -7.29
N VAL A 148 -11.85 16.47 -8.39
CA VAL A 148 -12.26 17.40 -9.45
C VAL A 148 -13.42 16.85 -10.27
N GLN A 149 -13.49 15.54 -10.49
CA GLN A 149 -14.58 14.92 -11.22
C GLN A 149 -15.88 15.05 -10.44
N ASP A 150 -15.88 14.85 -9.12
CA ASP A 150 -17.05 15.08 -8.26
C ASP A 150 -17.53 16.54 -8.32
N GLU A 151 -16.59 17.51 -8.26
CA GLU A 151 -16.90 18.94 -8.33
C GLU A 151 -17.42 19.36 -9.71
N LEU A 152 -16.79 18.90 -10.80
CA LEU A 152 -17.22 19.20 -12.15
C LEU A 152 -18.55 18.52 -12.48
N GLN A 153 -18.78 17.30 -11.99
CA GLN A 153 -20.03 16.58 -12.22
C GLN A 153 -21.20 17.25 -11.48
N ALA A 154 -20.98 17.77 -10.27
CA ALA A 154 -21.95 18.62 -9.58
C ALA A 154 -22.23 19.92 -10.36
N ALA A 155 -21.19 20.62 -10.82
CA ALA A 155 -21.33 21.85 -11.59
C ALA A 155 -22.04 21.65 -12.95
N ILE A 156 -21.74 20.54 -13.64
CA ILE A 156 -22.40 20.17 -14.89
C ILE A 156 -23.86 19.80 -14.62
N GLN A 157 -24.16 19.05 -13.55
CA GLN A 157 -25.55 18.75 -13.18
C GLN A 157 -26.34 20.03 -12.90
N ASP A 158 -25.78 20.96 -12.13
CA ASP A 158 -26.43 22.25 -11.84
C ASP A 158 -26.65 23.10 -13.10
N ALA A 159 -25.65 23.18 -13.98
CA ALA A 159 -25.74 23.95 -15.23
C ALA A 159 -26.71 23.33 -16.25
N VAL A 160 -26.65 22.01 -16.42
CA VAL A 160 -27.56 21.27 -17.31
C VAL A 160 -28.99 21.37 -16.78
N GLN A 161 -29.19 21.25 -15.47
CA GLN A 161 -30.51 21.39 -14.87
C GLN A 161 -31.08 22.80 -15.06
N ALA A 162 -30.26 23.86 -14.93
CA ALA A 162 -30.67 25.23 -15.18
C ALA A 162 -31.03 25.51 -16.66
N GLU A 163 -30.21 25.05 -17.60
CA GLU A 163 -30.43 25.29 -19.05
C GLU A 163 -31.63 24.47 -19.58
N VAL A 164 -31.79 23.24 -19.09
CA VAL A 164 -32.87 22.33 -19.51
C VAL A 164 -34.20 22.77 -18.92
N GLU A 165 -34.22 23.20 -17.65
CA GLU A 165 -35.43 23.77 -17.06
C GLU A 165 -35.88 25.02 -17.82
N GLN A 166 -34.95 25.80 -18.37
CA GLN A 166 -35.27 26.99 -19.17
C GLN A 166 -35.75 26.67 -20.61
N ASP A 167 -35.04 25.83 -21.38
CA ASP A 167 -35.43 25.51 -22.77
C ASP A 167 -36.71 24.66 -22.83
N VAL A 168 -36.83 23.64 -21.97
CA VAL A 168 -38.03 22.78 -21.92
C VAL A 168 -39.26 23.58 -21.47
N ARG A 169 -39.12 24.42 -20.42
CA ARG A 169 -40.23 25.28 -19.96
C ARG A 169 -40.67 26.23 -21.07
N SER A 170 -39.75 26.87 -21.79
CA SER A 170 -40.10 27.80 -22.86
C SER A 170 -40.87 27.15 -24.02
N ARG A 171 -40.43 25.98 -24.50
CA ARG A 171 -41.10 25.25 -25.60
C ARG A 171 -42.42 24.65 -25.17
N LEU A 172 -42.52 24.19 -23.93
CA LEU A 172 -43.75 23.64 -23.38
C LEU A 172 -44.79 24.74 -23.18
N GLU A 173 -44.39 25.90 -22.64
CA GLU A 173 -45.24 27.10 -22.53
C GLU A 173 -45.76 27.55 -23.90
N GLU A 174 -44.89 27.62 -24.91
CA GLU A 174 -45.28 28.04 -26.26
C GLU A 174 -46.29 27.08 -26.89
N ASN A 175 -46.05 25.76 -26.81
CA ASN A 175 -46.97 24.75 -27.33
C ASN A 175 -48.31 24.71 -26.57
N LEU A 176 -48.29 24.79 -25.24
CA LEU A 176 -49.51 24.80 -24.42
C LEU A 176 -50.33 26.06 -24.67
N ARG A 177 -49.70 27.24 -24.78
CA ARG A 177 -50.38 28.49 -25.15
C ARG A 177 -51.02 28.39 -26.54
N ALA A 178 -50.31 27.84 -27.53
CA ALA A 178 -50.84 27.66 -28.88
C ALA A 178 -52.07 26.72 -28.90
N GLN A 179 -52.02 25.59 -28.20
CA GLN A 179 -53.15 24.65 -28.12
C GLN A 179 -54.37 25.23 -27.41
N TRP A 180 -54.16 26.03 -26.35
CA TRP A 180 -55.25 26.70 -25.65
C TRP A 180 -55.90 27.80 -26.51
N GLU A 181 -55.11 28.60 -27.23
CA GLU A 181 -55.65 29.61 -28.15
C GLU A 181 -56.48 28.97 -29.28
N GLU A 182 -56.02 27.85 -29.85
CA GLU A 182 -56.77 27.13 -30.88
C GLU A 182 -58.16 26.66 -30.36
N ARG A 183 -58.24 26.23 -29.09
CA ARG A 183 -59.50 25.79 -28.46
C ARG A 183 -60.38 26.95 -28.01
N LEU A 184 -59.79 28.04 -27.55
CA LEU A 184 -60.52 29.21 -27.02
C LEU A 184 -61.03 30.13 -28.13
N ALA A 185 -60.33 30.22 -29.26
CA ALA A 185 -60.71 31.07 -30.40
C ALA A 185 -62.17 30.85 -30.89
N PRO A 186 -62.64 29.62 -31.20
CA PRO A 186 -64.01 29.40 -31.64
C PRO A 186 -65.05 29.68 -30.54
N LEU A 187 -64.68 29.51 -29.26
CA LEU A 187 -65.55 29.82 -28.12
C LEU A 187 -65.71 31.33 -27.93
N ARG A 188 -64.63 32.10 -28.03
CA ARG A 188 -64.65 33.57 -28.01
C ARG A 188 -65.51 34.11 -29.15
N GLN A 189 -65.38 33.54 -30.35
CA GLN A 189 -66.17 33.96 -31.51
C GLN A 189 -67.68 33.71 -31.32
N ARG A 190 -68.05 32.57 -30.71
CA ARG A 190 -69.45 32.25 -30.36
C ARG A 190 -70.01 33.16 -29.27
N LEU A 191 -69.22 33.48 -28.24
CA LEU A 191 -69.65 34.36 -27.15
C LEU A 191 -69.79 35.82 -27.59
N ALA A 192 -68.88 36.30 -28.44
CA ALA A 192 -68.98 37.60 -29.08
C ALA A 192 -70.25 37.73 -29.95
N ALA A 193 -70.60 36.66 -30.69
CA ALA A 193 -71.84 36.62 -31.47
C ALA A 193 -73.12 36.65 -30.61
N MET A 194 -73.02 36.28 -29.32
CA MET A 194 -74.10 36.35 -28.33
C MET A 194 -74.08 37.66 -27.50
N GLY A 195 -73.18 38.60 -27.81
CA GLY A 195 -73.08 39.88 -27.11
C GLY A 195 -72.55 39.76 -25.67
N LEU A 196 -71.92 38.62 -25.33
CA LEU A 196 -71.38 38.36 -24.00
C LEU A 196 -69.89 38.78 -23.91
N PRO A 197 -69.42 39.27 -22.75
CA PRO A 197 -68.02 39.62 -22.54
C PRO A 197 -67.09 38.40 -22.71
N THR A 198 -66.01 38.57 -23.48
CA THR A 198 -65.06 37.50 -23.86
C THR A 198 -63.71 37.59 -23.13
N ASP A 199 -63.50 38.67 -22.40
CA ASP A 199 -62.29 39.02 -21.66
C ASP A 199 -62.01 38.09 -20.47
N THR A 200 -63.02 37.38 -19.96
CA THR A 200 -62.89 36.41 -18.88
C THR A 200 -62.41 35.02 -19.33
N LEU A 201 -62.28 34.75 -20.63
CA LEU A 201 -61.81 33.47 -21.19
C LEU A 201 -60.33 33.57 -21.59
N GLN A 202 -59.47 33.47 -20.58
CA GLN A 202 -58.02 33.43 -20.75
C GLN A 202 -57.51 32.00 -20.58
N ALA A 203 -56.37 31.70 -21.22
CA ALA A 203 -55.68 30.44 -21.00
C ALA A 203 -55.23 30.34 -19.52
N PRO A 204 -55.20 29.13 -18.94
CA PRO A 204 -54.68 28.94 -17.59
C PRO A 204 -53.22 29.42 -17.51
N ASP A 205 -52.80 29.87 -16.33
CA ASP A 205 -51.42 30.28 -16.07
C ASP A 205 -50.50 29.04 -16.14
N VAL A 206 -49.75 28.97 -17.24
CA VAL A 206 -48.94 27.80 -17.60
C VAL A 206 -47.67 27.72 -16.75
N ASP A 207 -47.29 28.85 -16.14
CA ASP A 207 -46.09 29.02 -15.32
C ASP A 207 -46.18 28.21 -14.01
N ALA A 208 -47.36 27.67 -13.66
CA ALA A 208 -47.61 26.91 -12.43
C ALA A 208 -47.56 25.37 -12.58
N LEU A 209 -47.21 24.83 -13.75
CA LEU A 209 -47.19 23.38 -14.02
C LEU A 209 -45.79 22.78 -13.89
N ASP A 210 -45.64 21.79 -13.01
CA ASP A 210 -44.36 21.12 -12.70
C ASP A 210 -44.14 19.91 -13.63
N VAL A 211 -43.07 19.93 -14.45
CA VAL A 211 -42.80 18.89 -15.47
C VAL A 211 -41.33 18.45 -15.39
N ALA A 212 -41.10 17.14 -15.25
CA ALA A 212 -39.77 16.55 -15.06
C ALA A 212 -39.06 16.23 -16.39
N PRO A 213 -37.73 16.45 -16.53
CA PRO A 213 -37.01 16.19 -17.77
C PRO A 213 -36.43 14.77 -17.85
N ALA A 214 -36.62 14.10 -19.00
CA ALA A 214 -35.95 12.86 -19.37
C ALA A 214 -35.41 13.03 -20.81
N ASP A 215 -34.08 13.15 -20.92
CA ASP A 215 -33.19 13.00 -22.10
C ASP A 215 -32.02 14.00 -22.02
N LEU A 216 -31.11 13.82 -21.05
CA LEU A 216 -29.91 14.64 -20.88
C LEU A 216 -28.67 14.00 -21.52
N PRO A 217 -27.77 14.77 -22.18
CA PRO A 217 -26.51 14.26 -22.71
C PRO A 217 -25.59 13.78 -21.58
N GLU A 218 -24.86 12.68 -21.81
CA GLU A 218 -23.92 12.12 -20.84
C GLU A 218 -22.73 13.08 -20.61
N PRO A 219 -22.26 13.22 -19.35
CA PRO A 219 -21.12 14.07 -19.04
C PRO A 219 -19.84 13.58 -19.75
N PRO A 220 -18.90 14.49 -20.06
CA PRO A 220 -17.65 14.15 -20.73
C PRO A 220 -16.84 13.15 -19.90
N ASN A 221 -16.31 12.12 -20.55
CA ASN A 221 -15.44 11.14 -19.90
C ASN A 221 -14.04 11.75 -19.69
N LEU A 222 -13.71 12.08 -18.45
CA LEU A 222 -12.44 12.70 -18.04
C LEU A 222 -11.34 11.69 -17.70
N ALA A 223 -11.52 10.40 -18.04
CA ALA A 223 -10.57 9.36 -17.66
C ALA A 223 -9.14 9.66 -18.19
N PRO A 224 -8.14 9.82 -17.31
CA PRO A 224 -6.78 10.14 -17.73
C PRO A 224 -6.06 8.93 -18.34
N ASP A 225 -5.27 9.18 -19.38
CA ASP A 225 -4.29 8.22 -19.89
C ASP A 225 -2.93 8.58 -19.30
N VAL A 226 -2.60 7.95 -18.16
CA VAL A 226 -1.36 8.23 -17.44
C VAL A 226 -0.22 7.46 -18.12
N GLU A 227 0.54 8.15 -18.98
CA GLU A 227 1.75 7.61 -19.60
C GLU A 227 2.92 7.61 -18.59
N ILE A 228 3.05 6.51 -17.86
CA ILE A 228 4.16 6.32 -16.92
C ILE A 228 5.42 5.99 -17.71
N LEU A 229 6.36 6.94 -17.75
CA LEU A 229 7.48 6.86 -18.68
C LEU A 229 8.54 5.81 -18.32
N TYR A 230 8.57 5.33 -17.08
CA TYR A 230 9.43 4.24 -16.64
C TYR A 230 8.76 3.52 -15.45
N ASN A 231 8.72 2.18 -15.47
CA ASN A 231 8.09 1.31 -14.48
C ASN A 231 6.52 1.27 -14.46
N PRO A 232 5.90 0.56 -15.41
CA PRO A 232 4.44 0.49 -15.56
C PRO A 232 3.70 -0.29 -14.45
N ASP A 233 4.40 -0.97 -13.53
CA ASP A 233 3.77 -1.85 -12.55
C ASP A 233 3.34 -1.16 -11.25
N LEU A 234 3.82 0.06 -10.93
CA LEU A 234 3.43 0.89 -9.76
C LEU A 234 3.20 0.16 -8.41
N LYS A 235 4.04 -0.81 -8.01
CA LYS A 235 3.93 -1.46 -6.67
C LYS A 235 5.11 -1.09 -5.77
N SER A 236 4.94 -0.27 -4.72
CA SER A 236 5.94 -0.31 -3.62
C SER A 236 5.60 0.23 -2.22
N ALA A 237 4.70 1.18 -1.97
CA ALA A 237 4.64 1.72 -0.58
C ALA A 237 3.78 0.92 0.43
N PRO A 238 2.49 0.60 0.17
CA PRO A 238 1.67 -0.22 1.10
C PRO A 238 2.12 -1.69 1.15
N VAL A 239 2.89 -2.13 0.15
CA VAL A 239 3.23 -3.53 -0.10
C VAL A 239 4.41 -4.00 0.76
N MET A 240 5.22 -3.08 1.28
CA MET A 240 6.44 -3.42 2.02
C MET A 240 6.18 -3.60 3.51
N ILE A 241 5.30 -2.81 4.12
CA ILE A 241 5.08 -2.79 5.58
C ILE A 241 4.72 -4.17 6.15
N PRO A 242 3.78 -4.96 5.58
CA PRO A 242 3.52 -6.32 6.09
C PRO A 242 4.76 -7.22 6.07
N GLY A 243 5.59 -7.09 5.03
CA GLY A 243 6.85 -7.82 4.92
C GLY A 243 7.93 -7.32 5.91
N LEU A 244 7.92 -6.04 6.26
CA LEU A 244 8.81 -5.47 7.29
C LEU A 244 8.55 -6.07 8.66
N LEU A 245 7.30 -6.40 9.01
CA LEU A 245 7.00 -7.11 10.26
C LEU A 245 7.81 -8.41 10.34
N GLY A 246 7.82 -9.20 9.26
CA GLY A 246 8.60 -10.43 9.19
C GLY A 246 10.11 -10.18 9.24
N MET A 247 10.60 -9.17 8.53
CA MET A 247 12.02 -8.80 8.55
C MET A 247 12.48 -8.42 9.96
N VAL A 248 11.71 -7.57 10.65
CA VAL A 248 12.01 -7.07 11.99
C VAL A 248 11.98 -8.22 12.99
N THR A 249 10.93 -9.03 12.99
CA THR A 249 10.80 -10.21 13.86
C THR A 249 11.91 -11.23 13.59
N MET A 250 12.30 -11.43 12.33
CA MET A 250 13.42 -12.30 11.97
C MET A 250 14.75 -11.79 12.50
N LEU A 251 15.04 -10.50 12.32
CA LEU A 251 16.24 -9.85 12.83
C LEU A 251 16.33 -10.00 14.35
N ALA A 252 15.23 -9.68 15.05
CA ALA A 252 15.11 -9.79 16.50
C ALA A 252 15.34 -11.23 16.99
N THR A 253 14.58 -12.18 16.44
CA THR A 253 14.57 -13.58 16.90
C THR A 253 15.90 -14.26 16.62
N THR A 254 16.47 -14.09 15.43
CA THR A 254 17.73 -14.73 15.04
C THR A 254 18.88 -14.24 15.91
N LEU A 255 18.99 -12.93 16.12
CA LEU A 255 20.03 -12.34 16.96
C LEU A 255 19.84 -12.73 18.44
N LEU A 256 18.62 -12.68 18.94
CA LEU A 256 18.31 -13.04 20.32
C LEU A 256 18.74 -14.47 20.64
N VAL A 257 18.33 -15.44 19.80
CA VAL A 257 18.67 -16.85 20.02
C VAL A 257 20.17 -17.08 19.85
N ALA A 258 20.79 -16.45 18.84
CA ALA A 258 22.22 -16.58 18.61
C ALA A 258 23.04 -16.07 19.79
N LEU A 259 22.76 -14.85 20.24
CA LEU A 259 23.48 -14.20 21.34
C LEU A 259 23.20 -14.86 22.68
N GLY A 260 21.96 -15.26 22.97
CA GLY A 260 21.61 -15.95 24.21
C GLY A 260 22.38 -17.26 24.38
N ILE A 261 22.48 -18.07 23.32
CA ILE A 261 23.23 -19.33 23.38
C ILE A 261 24.74 -19.09 23.47
N VAL A 262 25.28 -18.14 22.69
CA VAL A 262 26.72 -17.86 22.66
C VAL A 262 27.19 -17.21 23.97
N ARG A 263 26.40 -16.32 24.56
CA ARG A 263 26.71 -15.71 25.86
C ARG A 263 26.80 -16.75 26.98
N GLU A 264 25.88 -17.71 27.00
CA GLU A 264 25.96 -18.80 27.99
C GLU A 264 27.19 -19.70 27.79
N ARG A 265 27.70 -19.78 26.56
CA ARG A 265 28.96 -20.45 26.26
C ARG A 265 30.16 -19.67 26.80
N GLU A 266 30.22 -18.37 26.51
CA GLU A 266 31.30 -17.49 26.98
C GLU A 266 31.40 -17.48 28.51
N TYR A 267 30.26 -17.60 29.22
CA TYR A 267 30.22 -17.69 30.68
C TYR A 267 30.47 -19.10 31.24
N GLY A 268 30.74 -20.11 30.41
CA GLY A 268 31.00 -21.49 30.83
C GLY A 268 29.78 -22.24 31.41
N THR A 269 28.60 -21.60 31.44
CA THR A 269 27.38 -22.21 31.99
C THR A 269 26.89 -23.40 31.17
N LEU A 270 27.22 -23.48 29.89
CA LEU A 270 26.89 -24.62 29.04
C LEU A 270 27.61 -25.92 29.47
N GLU A 271 28.87 -25.83 29.90
CA GLU A 271 29.66 -26.98 30.36
C GLU A 271 29.12 -27.51 31.69
N GLN A 272 28.73 -26.59 32.58
CA GLN A 272 28.07 -26.94 33.85
C GLN A 272 26.72 -27.65 33.62
N LEU A 273 25.99 -27.29 32.55
CA LEU A 273 24.75 -27.98 32.20
C LEU A 273 24.99 -29.35 31.56
N ALA A 274 26.11 -29.56 30.87
CA ALA A 274 26.45 -30.83 30.23
C ALA A 274 26.66 -31.97 31.24
N VAL A 275 27.13 -31.65 32.46
CA VAL A 275 27.33 -32.62 33.55
C VAL A 275 26.07 -32.89 34.39
N THR A 276 24.95 -32.20 34.12
CA THR A 276 23.68 -32.45 34.83
C THR A 276 22.99 -33.72 34.31
N PRO A 277 22.18 -34.42 35.13
CA PRO A 277 21.45 -35.63 34.71
C PRO A 277 20.23 -35.32 33.81
N LEU A 278 20.37 -34.37 32.90
CA LEU A 278 19.38 -33.96 31.90
C LEU A 278 19.66 -34.66 30.56
N ARG A 279 18.62 -35.10 29.87
CA ARG A 279 18.80 -35.63 28.52
C ARG A 279 19.11 -34.47 27.56
N PRO A 280 19.95 -34.64 26.52
CA PRO A 280 20.27 -33.55 25.60
C PRO A 280 19.06 -32.88 24.95
N PHE A 281 18.01 -33.65 24.61
CA PHE A 281 16.77 -33.09 24.08
C PHE A 281 15.96 -32.31 25.13
N GLU A 282 15.96 -32.73 26.39
CA GLU A 282 15.27 -32.00 27.48
C GLU A 282 15.91 -30.61 27.69
N LEU A 283 17.24 -30.54 27.58
CA LEU A 283 18.00 -29.30 27.67
C LEU A 283 17.74 -28.38 26.47
N VAL A 284 17.78 -28.92 25.24
CA VAL A 284 17.51 -28.13 24.03
C VAL A 284 16.08 -27.58 24.06
N VAL A 285 15.07 -28.41 24.27
CA VAL A 285 13.67 -27.95 24.30
C VAL A 285 13.42 -26.97 25.45
N GLY A 286 13.92 -27.28 26.65
CA GLY A 286 13.79 -26.40 27.81
C GLY A 286 14.44 -25.04 27.60
N LYS A 287 15.52 -24.98 26.80
CA LYS A 287 16.20 -23.73 26.47
C LYS A 287 15.56 -22.98 25.30
N LEU A 288 15.03 -23.66 24.28
CA LEU A 288 14.43 -23.01 23.12
C LEU A 288 13.02 -22.46 23.37
N LEU A 289 12.22 -23.12 24.21
CA LEU A 289 10.86 -22.67 24.53
C LEU A 289 10.77 -21.21 25.05
N PRO A 290 11.61 -20.77 26.00
CA PRO A 290 11.66 -19.37 26.44
C PRO A 290 11.89 -18.38 25.29
N TYR A 291 12.80 -18.71 24.37
CA TYR A 291 13.07 -17.86 23.21
C TYR A 291 11.91 -17.85 22.22
N ILE A 292 11.21 -18.97 22.02
CA ILE A 292 10.00 -19.03 21.17
C ILE A 292 8.89 -18.15 21.77
N VAL A 293 8.68 -18.22 23.09
CA VAL A 293 7.70 -17.36 23.78
C VAL A 293 8.09 -15.89 23.63
N LEU A 294 9.36 -15.56 23.83
CA LEU A 294 9.85 -14.19 23.72
C LEU A 294 9.75 -13.66 22.29
N ALA A 295 10.06 -14.47 21.28
CA ALA A 295 9.86 -14.15 19.88
C ALA A 295 8.37 -13.96 19.52
N GLY A 296 7.48 -14.73 20.14
CA GLY A 296 6.03 -14.54 20.01
C GLY A 296 5.56 -13.21 20.62
N VAL A 297 6.08 -12.84 21.79
CA VAL A 297 5.80 -11.55 22.43
C VAL A 297 6.34 -10.39 21.58
N ASP A 298 7.58 -10.50 21.09
CA ASP A 298 8.18 -9.52 20.17
C ASP A 298 7.37 -9.37 18.88
N PHE A 299 6.95 -10.48 18.27
CA PHE A 299 6.07 -10.45 17.11
C PHE A 299 4.75 -9.71 17.39
N VAL A 300 4.09 -10.00 18.52
CA VAL A 300 2.86 -9.29 18.91
C VAL A 300 3.14 -7.80 19.10
N LEU A 301 4.25 -7.43 19.74
CA LEU A 301 4.66 -6.04 19.91
C LEU A 301 4.88 -5.35 18.56
N VAL A 302 5.63 -5.96 17.65
CA VAL A 302 5.93 -5.44 16.31
C VAL A 302 4.66 -5.35 15.47
N LEU A 303 3.76 -6.33 15.57
CA LEU A 303 2.45 -6.31 14.91
C LEU A 303 1.57 -5.16 15.43
N VAL A 304 1.44 -5.02 16.75
CA VAL A 304 0.66 -3.93 17.35
C VAL A 304 1.25 -2.58 16.95
N ALA A 305 2.57 -2.43 17.00
CA ALA A 305 3.26 -1.22 16.53
C ALA A 305 3.02 -0.97 15.03
N GLY A 306 3.00 -2.01 14.21
CA GLY A 306 2.62 -1.93 12.80
C GLY A 306 1.23 -1.35 12.61
N ILE A 307 0.25 -1.87 13.35
CA ILE A 307 -1.15 -1.42 13.29
C ILE A 307 -1.28 0.02 13.80
N THR A 308 -0.68 0.36 14.94
CA THR A 308 -0.90 1.66 15.60
C THR A 308 -0.04 2.79 15.04
N LEU A 309 1.21 2.52 14.66
CA LEU A 309 2.14 3.55 14.18
C LEU A 309 1.99 3.81 12.67
N PHE A 310 1.59 2.79 11.90
CA PHE A 310 1.51 2.87 10.44
C PHE A 310 0.09 2.71 9.89
N GLY A 311 -0.93 2.64 10.76
CA GLY A 311 -2.32 2.46 10.32
C GLY A 311 -2.53 1.16 9.54
N LEU A 312 -1.78 0.11 9.88
CA LEU A 312 -1.82 -1.13 9.12
C LEU A 312 -3.13 -1.87 9.41
N GLU A 313 -4.07 -1.78 8.47
CA GLU A 313 -5.35 -2.48 8.55
C GLU A 313 -5.26 -3.86 7.87
N PRO A 314 -5.40 -4.97 8.61
CA PRO A 314 -5.39 -6.30 8.02
C PRO A 314 -6.66 -6.54 7.21
N ALA A 315 -6.53 -6.68 5.89
CA ALA A 315 -7.65 -7.07 5.03
C ALA A 315 -8.15 -8.52 5.30
N GLY A 316 -7.34 -9.36 5.94
CA GLY A 316 -7.63 -10.76 6.21
C GLY A 316 -7.59 -11.15 7.68
N SER A 317 -7.62 -12.45 7.96
CA SER A 317 -7.66 -12.97 9.33
C SER A 317 -6.33 -12.79 10.06
N LEU A 318 -6.34 -12.00 11.14
CA LEU A 318 -5.20 -11.88 12.06
C LEU A 318 -4.83 -13.22 12.70
N ALA A 319 -5.81 -14.08 13.02
CA ALA A 319 -5.54 -15.39 13.59
C ALA A 319 -4.76 -16.29 12.61
N LEU A 320 -5.12 -16.26 11.32
CA LEU A 320 -4.37 -16.96 10.28
C LEU A 320 -2.96 -16.39 10.16
N PHE A 321 -2.81 -15.06 10.13
CA PHE A 321 -1.51 -14.41 10.08
C PHE A 321 -0.62 -14.81 11.26
N THR A 322 -1.14 -14.75 12.50
CA THR A 322 -0.43 -15.19 13.69
C THR A 322 -0.01 -16.66 13.57
N GLY A 323 -0.91 -17.56 13.15
CA GLY A 323 -0.61 -18.97 12.98
C GLY A 323 0.52 -19.23 11.97
N LEU A 324 0.50 -18.54 10.82
CA LEU A 324 1.55 -18.66 9.81
C LEU A 324 2.86 -18.01 10.24
N THR A 325 2.81 -16.91 10.99
CA THR A 325 4.00 -16.29 11.58
C THR A 325 4.64 -17.19 12.64
N LEU A 326 3.87 -17.95 13.42
CA LEU A 326 4.43 -18.93 14.34
C LEU A 326 5.26 -20.00 13.60
N LEU A 327 4.85 -20.44 12.41
CA LEU A 327 5.65 -21.35 11.57
C LEU A 327 6.96 -20.68 11.11
N PHE A 328 6.88 -19.41 10.71
CA PHE A 328 8.06 -18.63 10.36
C PHE A 328 9.01 -18.44 11.56
N LEU A 329 8.48 -18.20 12.75
CA LEU A 329 9.27 -18.08 13.98
C LEU A 329 10.11 -19.32 14.24
N LEU A 330 9.56 -20.54 14.04
CA LEU A 330 10.33 -21.78 14.15
C LEU A 330 11.55 -21.79 13.23
N SER A 331 11.40 -21.31 11.98
CA SER A 331 12.51 -21.19 11.04
C SER A 331 13.58 -20.21 11.54
N THR A 332 13.17 -19.03 12.03
CA THR A 332 14.10 -18.00 12.51
C THR A 332 14.82 -18.41 13.80
N VAL A 333 14.14 -19.09 14.73
CA VAL A 333 14.77 -19.70 15.91
C VAL A 333 15.80 -20.73 15.47
N GLY A 334 15.45 -21.60 14.52
CA GLY A 334 16.39 -22.58 13.95
C GLY A 334 17.65 -21.92 13.36
N LEU A 335 17.49 -20.84 12.58
CA LEU A 335 18.61 -20.05 12.06
C LEU A 335 19.48 -19.47 13.19
N GLY A 336 18.88 -18.87 14.21
CA GLY A 336 19.61 -18.31 15.35
C GLY A 336 20.42 -19.37 16.10
N VAL A 337 19.86 -20.57 16.29
CA VAL A 337 20.62 -21.70 16.86
C VAL A 337 21.76 -22.10 15.93
N LEU A 338 21.53 -22.24 14.62
CA LEU A 338 22.58 -22.63 13.68
C LEU A 338 23.75 -21.66 13.69
N VAL A 339 23.48 -20.34 13.67
CA VAL A 339 24.49 -19.29 13.85
C VAL A 339 25.25 -19.52 15.16
N SER A 340 24.55 -19.72 16.27
CA SER A 340 25.18 -19.95 17.58
C SER A 340 26.10 -21.17 17.64
N THR A 341 25.89 -22.18 16.78
CA THR A 341 26.70 -23.41 16.76
C THR A 341 28.03 -23.24 16.04
N VAL A 342 28.19 -22.17 15.26
CA VAL A 342 29.43 -21.89 14.52
C VAL A 342 30.21 -20.75 15.17
N SER A 343 29.55 -19.88 15.92
CA SER A 343 30.16 -18.72 16.58
C SER A 343 30.78 -19.05 17.94
N GLU A 344 32.00 -18.56 18.18
CA GLU A 344 32.71 -18.74 19.45
C GLU A 344 32.38 -17.62 20.45
N ASN A 345 32.20 -16.41 19.94
CA ASN A 345 31.89 -15.22 20.74
C ASN A 345 30.70 -14.41 20.21
N GLN A 346 30.16 -13.51 21.03
CA GLN A 346 28.97 -12.71 20.73
C GLN A 346 29.16 -11.84 19.48
N GLN A 347 30.38 -11.31 19.24
CA GLN A 347 30.66 -10.47 18.08
C GLN A 347 30.66 -11.27 16.78
N GLN A 348 31.25 -12.47 16.76
CA GLN A 348 31.18 -13.40 15.63
C GLN A 348 29.74 -13.85 15.37
N ALA A 349 28.94 -14.08 16.43
CA ALA A 349 27.53 -14.44 16.31
C ALA A 349 26.72 -13.34 15.65
N MET A 350 26.93 -12.09 16.06
CA MET A 350 26.29 -10.93 15.47
C MET A 350 26.68 -10.78 13.99
N GLN A 351 27.98 -10.83 13.65
CA GLN A 351 28.47 -10.71 12.27
C GLN A 351 27.93 -11.82 11.37
N LEU A 352 27.96 -13.07 11.84
CA LEU A 352 27.43 -14.21 11.09
C LEU A 352 25.92 -14.13 10.92
N ALA A 353 25.18 -13.69 11.96
CA ALA A 353 23.75 -13.45 11.85
C ALA A 353 23.45 -12.39 10.77
N PHE A 354 24.16 -11.25 10.77
CA PHE A 354 24.02 -10.24 9.72
C PHE A 354 24.34 -10.80 8.33
N PHE A 355 25.40 -11.59 8.21
CA PHE A 355 25.78 -12.24 6.95
C PHE A 355 24.70 -13.21 6.43
N VAL A 356 23.99 -13.90 7.33
CA VAL A 356 22.88 -14.80 6.95
C VAL A 356 21.61 -14.01 6.62
N MET A 357 21.30 -12.98 7.40
CA MET A 357 20.03 -12.24 7.28
C MET A 357 20.05 -11.24 6.13
N PHE A 358 21.17 -10.57 5.86
CA PHE A 358 21.22 -9.50 4.87
C PHE A 358 20.94 -9.98 3.44
N PRO A 359 21.60 -11.04 2.92
CA PRO A 359 21.24 -11.61 1.62
C PRO A 359 19.80 -12.12 1.58
N GLN A 360 19.32 -12.67 2.69
CA GLN A 360 17.94 -13.14 2.79
C GLN A 360 16.93 -11.99 2.64
N ILE A 361 17.19 -10.82 3.24
CA ILE A 361 16.34 -9.64 3.07
C ILE A 361 16.30 -9.20 1.60
N LEU A 362 17.47 -9.09 0.97
CA LEU A 362 17.58 -8.61 -0.42
C LEU A 362 16.89 -9.54 -1.43
N ILE A 363 16.98 -10.85 -1.22
CA ILE A 363 16.56 -11.88 -2.19
C ILE A 363 15.15 -12.43 -1.90
N SER A 364 14.56 -12.12 -0.74
CA SER A 364 13.27 -12.68 -0.27
C SER A 364 12.02 -12.30 -1.07
N GLY A 365 12.10 -11.36 -2.02
CA GLY A 365 10.88 -10.78 -2.62
C GLY A 365 10.36 -9.55 -1.87
N LEU A 366 10.97 -9.15 -0.75
CA LEU A 366 10.55 -7.97 0.03
C LEU A 366 10.78 -6.67 -0.75
N ILE A 367 11.98 -6.46 -1.28
CA ILE A 367 12.32 -5.22 -2.01
C ILE A 367 11.95 -5.35 -3.49
N PHE A 368 12.45 -6.40 -4.14
CA PHE A 368 12.18 -6.69 -5.55
C PHE A 368 11.49 -8.05 -5.66
N PRO A 369 10.47 -8.22 -6.52
CA PRO A 369 9.84 -9.52 -6.74
C PRO A 369 10.86 -10.59 -7.18
N VAL A 370 10.78 -11.78 -6.59
CA VAL A 370 11.69 -12.91 -6.92
C VAL A 370 11.62 -13.26 -8.40
N SER A 371 10.44 -13.19 -9.02
CA SER A 371 10.23 -13.44 -10.45
C SER A 371 11.05 -12.54 -11.37
N SER A 372 11.42 -11.34 -10.90
CA SER A 372 12.20 -10.37 -11.66
C SER A 372 13.71 -10.61 -11.56
N MET A 373 14.16 -11.52 -10.71
CA MET A 373 15.58 -11.82 -10.52
C MET A 373 16.08 -12.86 -11.53
N PRO A 374 17.38 -12.87 -11.88
CA PRO A 374 17.96 -13.93 -12.70
C PRO A 374 17.71 -15.33 -12.11
N ARG A 375 17.57 -16.36 -12.95
CA ARG A 375 17.22 -17.74 -12.53
C ARG A 375 18.09 -18.25 -11.37
N VAL A 376 19.40 -17.98 -11.39
CA VAL A 376 20.33 -18.39 -10.32
C VAL A 376 19.92 -17.82 -8.96
N ILE A 377 19.55 -16.54 -8.91
CA ILE A 377 19.12 -15.88 -7.68
C ILE A 377 17.76 -16.40 -7.23
N GLN A 378 16.87 -16.72 -8.17
CA GLN A 378 15.59 -17.38 -7.83
C GLN A 378 15.82 -18.72 -7.14
N TRP A 379 16.73 -19.56 -7.64
CA TRP A 379 17.07 -20.83 -6.97
C TRP A 379 17.61 -20.62 -5.55
N ILE A 380 18.45 -19.61 -5.34
CA ILE A 380 18.96 -19.27 -4.00
C ILE A 380 17.80 -18.83 -3.09
N SER A 381 16.88 -18.00 -3.60
CA SER A 381 15.72 -17.53 -2.85
C SER A 381 14.85 -18.67 -2.31
N MET A 382 14.74 -19.78 -3.06
CA MET A 382 13.93 -20.94 -2.67
C MET A 382 14.50 -21.68 -1.45
N VAL A 383 15.76 -21.44 -1.08
CA VAL A 383 16.39 -22.04 0.11
C VAL A 383 16.23 -21.16 1.35
N LEU A 384 15.59 -19.99 1.21
CA LEU A 384 15.46 -19.00 2.27
C LEU A 384 14.03 -18.98 2.82
N PRO A 385 13.80 -19.24 4.13
CA PRO A 385 12.45 -19.24 4.70
C PRO A 385 11.73 -17.89 4.57
N PHE A 386 12.46 -16.78 4.62
CA PHE A 386 11.84 -15.45 4.52
C PHE A 386 11.15 -15.21 3.16
N THR A 387 11.62 -15.86 2.09
CA THR A 387 11.00 -15.83 0.76
C THR A 387 9.55 -16.28 0.76
N TYR A 388 9.19 -17.22 1.63
CA TYR A 388 7.83 -17.76 1.73
C TYR A 388 6.95 -16.95 2.69
N PHE A 389 7.55 -16.21 3.62
CA PHE A 389 6.81 -15.35 4.53
C PHE A 389 6.29 -14.08 3.84
N VAL A 390 7.08 -13.46 2.96
CA VAL A 390 6.71 -12.20 2.30
C VAL A 390 5.36 -12.29 1.55
N PRO A 391 5.08 -13.33 0.73
CA PRO A 391 3.78 -13.50 0.09
C PRO A 391 2.62 -13.70 1.08
N ILE A 392 2.85 -14.38 2.22
CA ILE A 392 1.83 -14.57 3.26
C ILE A 392 1.46 -13.22 3.87
N ALA A 393 2.45 -12.44 4.31
CA ALA A 393 2.21 -11.15 4.92
C ALA A 393 1.46 -10.21 3.96
N ARG A 394 1.88 -10.13 2.70
CA ARG A 394 1.20 -9.33 1.67
C ARG A 394 -0.20 -9.85 1.36
N GLY A 395 -0.34 -11.17 1.19
CA GLY A 395 -1.62 -11.80 0.84
C GLY A 395 -2.70 -11.52 1.89
N ILE A 396 -2.35 -11.60 3.18
CA ILE A 396 -3.31 -11.36 4.26
C ILE A 396 -3.60 -9.86 4.43
N PHE A 397 -2.57 -9.01 4.50
CA PHE A 397 -2.78 -7.60 4.80
C PHE A 397 -3.36 -6.80 3.63
N LEU A 398 -3.02 -7.14 2.38
CA LEU A 398 -3.44 -6.37 1.22
C LEU A 398 -4.62 -6.97 0.48
N LYS A 399 -4.74 -8.31 0.48
CA LYS A 399 -5.67 -9.03 -0.37
C LYS A 399 -6.68 -9.87 0.40
N GLY A 400 -6.59 -9.91 1.73
CA GLY A 400 -7.48 -10.73 2.56
C GLY A 400 -7.41 -12.23 2.27
N GLN A 401 -6.30 -12.74 1.74
CA GLN A 401 -6.19 -14.12 1.28
C GLN A 401 -6.27 -15.13 2.43
N GLY A 402 -7.01 -16.21 2.21
CA GLY A 402 -7.13 -17.34 3.12
C GLY A 402 -6.05 -18.40 2.91
N LEU A 403 -6.16 -19.49 3.69
CA LEU A 403 -5.24 -20.62 3.61
C LEU A 403 -5.36 -21.40 2.27
N ASP A 404 -6.49 -21.28 1.59
CA ASP A 404 -6.77 -21.84 0.27
C ASP A 404 -5.76 -21.38 -0.80
N VAL A 405 -5.29 -20.13 -0.71
CA VAL A 405 -4.24 -19.59 -1.58
C VAL A 405 -2.85 -19.72 -0.94
N LEU A 406 -2.76 -19.56 0.38
CA LEU A 406 -1.49 -19.42 1.08
C LEU A 406 -0.84 -20.76 1.51
N TRP A 407 -1.52 -21.89 1.36
CA TRP A 407 -1.01 -23.20 1.80
C TRP A 407 0.36 -23.59 1.24
N PRO A 408 0.78 -23.24 0.00
CA PRO A 408 2.10 -23.65 -0.49
C PRO A 408 3.22 -22.96 0.31
N ASN A 409 3.04 -21.68 0.61
CA ASN A 409 3.97 -20.91 1.44
C ASN A 409 3.96 -21.39 2.89
N ALA A 410 2.77 -21.72 3.42
CA ALA A 410 2.62 -22.27 4.76
C ALA A 410 3.36 -23.63 4.89
N LEU A 411 3.22 -24.49 3.89
CA LEU A 411 3.88 -25.79 3.85
C LEU A 411 5.40 -25.64 3.76
N ALA A 412 5.89 -24.71 2.94
CA ALA A 412 7.31 -24.39 2.87
C ALA A 412 7.85 -23.89 4.23
N LEU A 413 7.15 -22.98 4.91
CA LEU A 413 7.53 -22.51 6.24
C LEU A 413 7.50 -23.62 7.29
N ALA A 414 6.51 -24.52 7.25
CA ALA A 414 6.47 -25.69 8.12
C ALA A 414 7.67 -26.61 7.86
N PHE A 415 8.00 -26.87 6.59
CA PHE A 415 9.18 -27.65 6.21
C PHE A 415 10.47 -27.00 6.73
N PHE A 416 10.69 -25.71 6.47
CA PHE A 416 11.88 -25.00 6.97
C PHE A 416 11.94 -24.96 8.50
N GLY A 417 10.81 -24.72 9.16
CA GLY A 417 10.73 -24.73 10.62
C GLY A 417 11.17 -26.06 11.20
N VAL A 418 10.62 -27.17 10.70
CA VAL A 418 11.02 -28.52 11.13
C VAL A 418 12.47 -28.81 10.77
N ALA A 419 12.89 -28.54 9.53
CA ALA A 419 14.24 -28.85 9.05
C ALA A 419 15.32 -28.09 9.83
N LEU A 420 15.15 -26.78 10.01
CA LEU A 420 16.12 -25.91 10.69
C LEU A 420 16.18 -26.20 12.19
N VAL A 421 15.04 -26.38 12.87
CA VAL A 421 15.02 -26.76 14.29
C VAL A 421 15.63 -28.15 14.50
N THR A 422 15.37 -29.10 13.60
CA THR A 422 15.96 -30.44 13.69
C THR A 422 17.48 -30.38 13.50
N LEU A 423 17.96 -29.69 12.45
CA LEU A 423 19.38 -29.53 12.18
C LEU A 423 20.10 -28.81 13.34
N ALA A 424 19.48 -27.73 13.84
CA ALA A 424 19.93 -26.99 15.01
C ALA A 424 20.05 -27.89 16.25
N SER A 425 19.02 -28.69 16.53
CA SER A 425 18.98 -29.61 17.67
C SER A 425 20.08 -30.67 17.57
N VAL A 426 20.31 -31.24 16.39
CA VAL A 426 21.38 -32.23 16.15
C VAL A 426 22.76 -31.60 16.32
N ARG A 427 23.00 -30.41 15.76
CA ARG A 427 24.28 -29.70 15.87
C ARG A 427 24.58 -29.28 17.31
N LEU A 428 23.59 -28.73 18.01
CA LEU A 428 23.73 -28.31 19.41
C LEU A 428 24.03 -29.52 20.30
N ARG A 429 23.33 -30.65 20.09
CA ARG A 429 23.63 -31.91 20.80
C ARG A 429 25.06 -32.39 20.58
N ARG A 430 25.51 -32.47 19.31
CA ARG A 430 26.86 -32.95 18.97
C ARG A 430 27.95 -32.09 19.62
N ARG A 431 27.75 -30.77 19.67
CA ARG A 431 28.66 -29.84 20.34
C ARG A 431 28.70 -30.06 21.86
N LEU A 432 27.54 -30.24 22.50
CA LEU A 432 27.45 -30.46 23.94
C LEU A 432 28.04 -31.81 24.40
N THR A 433 28.11 -32.81 23.51
CA THR A 433 28.74 -34.11 23.80
C THR A 433 30.23 -34.16 23.47
N ALA A 434 30.76 -33.16 22.77
CA ALA A 434 32.16 -33.09 22.34
C ALA A 434 33.02 -32.18 23.23
N ALA A 435 32.37 -31.31 24.01
CA ALA A 435 32.96 -30.59 25.15
C ALA A 435 32.81 -31.48 26.40
#